data_AF-A0A530B3N3-F1
#
_entry.id   AF-A0A530B3N3-F1
#
_cell.length_a   1.000
_cell.length_b   1.000
_cell.length_c   1.000
_cell.angle_alpha   90.00
_cell.angle_beta   90.00
_cell.angle_gamma   90.00
#
_symmetry.space_group_name_H-M   'P 1'
#
loop_
_entity.id
_entity.type
_entity.pdbx_description
1 polymer ?
#
loop_
_entity_poly.entity_id
_entity_poly.type
_entity_poly.pdbx_seq_one_letter_code
_entity_poly.pdbx_strand_id
1 'polypeptide(L)'
;MSVSEIALAEGKAANRRGAEFRRGLAAATPVLLGVVPYALVLGAQAAQRGLSVLEVPLMTGLNFAGGSEFAAIQLWTSPPHVLLIAAITLLVNSRHFLMGAALAPFIRHLPK
;
A
#
# COMPACT_ATOMS: atom_id res chain seq x y z
N MET A 1 -26.29 -6.32 35.36
CA MET A 1 -25.88 -5.15 34.56
C MET A 1 -27.15 -4.50 34.04
N SER A 2 -27.39 -3.24 34.42
CA SER A 2 -28.59 -2.46 34.09
C SER A 2 -28.56 -1.99 32.62
N VAL A 3 -29.73 -1.78 32.01
CA VAL A 3 -29.88 -1.21 30.65
C VAL A 3 -29.14 0.13 30.51
N SER A 4 -29.05 0.91 31.59
CA SER A 4 -28.29 2.16 31.64
C SER A 4 -26.77 1.97 31.50
N GLU A 5 -26.22 0.87 32.02
CA GLU A 5 -24.78 0.56 31.93
C GLU A 5 -24.41 0.11 30.50
N ILE A 6 -25.31 -0.58 29.80
CA ILE A 6 -25.13 -1.01 28.41
C ILE A 6 -25.10 0.21 27.48
N ALA A 7 -26.06 1.12 27.60
CA ALA A 7 -26.10 2.34 26.79
C ALA A 7 -24.87 3.24 26.99
N LEU A 8 -24.36 3.34 28.22
CA LEU A 8 -23.13 4.07 28.54
C LEU A 8 -21.88 3.39 27.95
N ALA A 9 -21.84 2.06 27.92
CA ALA A 9 -20.75 1.30 27.33
C ALA A 9 -20.72 1.46 25.79
N GLU A 10 -21.88 1.41 25.13
CA GLU A 10 -22.01 1.64 23.68
C GLU A 10 -21.59 3.06 23.28
N GLY A 11 -22.03 4.07 24.04
CA GLY A 11 -21.62 5.47 23.82
C GLY A 11 -20.11 5.69 23.97
N LYS A 12 -19.49 5.09 24.98
CA LYS A 12 -18.02 5.10 25.15
C LYS A 12 -17.30 4.38 24.01
N ALA A 13 -17.83 3.25 23.55
CA ALA A 13 -17.25 2.50 22.44
C ALA A 13 -17.32 3.29 21.11
N ALA A 14 -18.45 3.94 20.82
CA ALA A 14 -18.61 4.80 19.65
C ALA A 14 -17.65 6.00 19.67
N ASN A 15 -17.51 6.67 20.80
CA ASN A 15 -16.56 7.77 20.97
C ASN A 15 -15.10 7.29 20.81
N ARG A 16 -14.78 6.09 21.32
CA ARG A 16 -13.47 5.47 21.14
C ARG A 16 -13.18 5.17 19.66
N ARG A 17 -14.15 4.67 18.88
CA ARG A 17 -13.98 4.45 17.43
C ARG A 17 -13.65 5.73 16.67
N GLY A 18 -14.36 6.82 16.95
CA GLY A 18 -14.11 8.13 16.31
C GLY A 18 -12.73 8.70 16.67
N ALA A 19 -12.34 8.59 17.94
CA ALA A 19 -11.01 8.99 18.41
C ALA A 19 -9.90 8.15 17.74
N GLU A 20 -10.08 6.84 17.62
CA GLU A 20 -9.13 5.93 16.96
C GLU A 20 -9.02 6.19 15.46
N PHE A 21 -10.12 6.47 14.76
CA PHE A 21 -10.09 6.88 13.35
C PHE A 21 -9.31 8.17 13.14
N ARG A 22 -9.57 9.20 13.96
CA ARG A 22 -8.82 10.47 13.91
C ARG A 22 -7.33 10.27 14.20
N ARG A 23 -7.00 9.38 15.15
CA ARG A 23 -5.61 9.01 15.45
C ARG A 23 -4.96 8.34 14.24
N GLY A 24 -5.64 7.40 13.60
CA GLY A 24 -5.18 6.74 12.38
C GLY A 24 -4.95 7.73 11.23
N LEU A 25 -5.89 8.65 11.02
CA LEU A 25 -5.77 9.70 10.00
C LEU A 25 -4.53 10.58 10.27
N ALA A 26 -4.38 11.08 11.49
CA ALA A 26 -3.24 11.91 11.87
C ALA A 26 -1.90 11.15 11.74
N ALA A 27 -1.87 9.87 12.07
CA ALA A 27 -0.69 9.02 11.92
C ALA A 27 -0.34 8.72 10.46
N ALA A 28 -1.35 8.60 9.57
CA ALA A 28 -1.15 8.34 8.16
C ALA A 28 -0.79 9.58 7.34
N THR A 29 -1.22 10.78 7.75
CA THR A 29 -1.00 12.04 7.00
C THR A 29 0.45 12.26 6.55
N PRO A 30 1.48 12.11 7.41
CA PRO A 30 2.87 12.33 6.98
C PRO A 30 3.32 11.34 5.89
N VAL A 31 2.85 10.09 5.97
CA VAL A 31 3.14 9.05 4.98
C VAL A 31 2.47 9.39 3.65
N LEU A 32 1.19 9.81 3.68
CA LEU A 32 0.43 10.19 2.49
C LEU A 32 1.04 11.40 1.77
N LEU A 33 1.59 12.38 2.50
CA LEU A 33 2.32 13.49 1.88
C LEU A 33 3.54 13.01 1.09
N GLY A 34 4.22 11.96 1.55
CA GLY A 34 5.32 11.32 0.83
C GLY A 34 4.90 10.62 -0.47
N VAL A 35 3.62 10.26 -0.61
CA VAL A 35 3.08 9.60 -1.82
C VAL A 35 2.90 10.58 -2.97
N VAL A 36 2.73 11.88 -2.70
CA VAL A 36 2.50 12.91 -3.73
C VAL A 36 3.56 12.91 -4.85
N PRO A 37 4.87 13.04 -4.56
CA PRO A 37 5.88 13.02 -5.61
C PRO A 37 5.91 11.68 -6.37
N TYR A 38 5.75 10.56 -5.67
CA TYR A 38 5.64 9.23 -6.28
C TYR A 38 4.48 9.18 -7.30
N ALA A 39 3.29 9.65 -6.90
CA ALA A 39 2.10 9.62 -7.74
C ALA A 39 2.24 10.54 -8.96
N LEU A 40 2.88 11.70 -8.81
CA LEU A 40 3.15 12.62 -9.93
C LEU A 40 4.07 11.98 -10.98
N VAL A 41 5.17 11.34 -10.55
CA VAL A 41 6.11 10.70 -11.50
C VAL A 41 5.46 9.48 -12.16
N LEU A 42 4.78 8.63 -11.39
CA LEU A 42 4.10 7.45 -11.91
C LEU A 42 2.99 7.84 -12.91
N GLY A 43 2.17 8.84 -12.55
CA GLY A 43 1.12 9.36 -13.42
C GLY A 43 1.67 9.98 -14.71
N ALA A 44 2.78 10.71 -14.64
CA ALA A 44 3.44 11.25 -15.82
C ALA A 44 3.95 10.14 -16.76
N GLN A 45 4.55 9.07 -16.23
CA GLN A 45 4.97 7.92 -17.04
C GLN A 45 3.78 7.17 -17.63
N ALA A 46 2.71 6.98 -16.84
CA ALA A 46 1.52 6.30 -17.30
C ALA A 46 0.83 7.06 -18.45
N ALA A 47 0.76 8.39 -18.35
CA ALA A 47 0.22 9.25 -19.40
C ALA A 47 1.02 9.14 -20.70
N GLN A 48 2.36 9.05 -20.63
CA GLN A 48 3.22 8.84 -21.81
C GLN A 48 2.97 7.48 -22.48
N ARG A 49 2.52 6.48 -21.71
CA ARG A 49 2.16 5.14 -22.22
C ARG A 49 0.71 5.02 -22.66
N GLY A 50 -0.07 6.10 -22.58
CA GLY A 50 -1.48 6.11 -22.98
C GLY A 50 -2.40 5.32 -22.05
N LEU A 51 -1.97 5.04 -20.81
CA LEU A 51 -2.85 4.45 -19.80
C LEU A 51 -3.96 5.44 -19.45
N SER A 52 -5.17 4.92 -19.34
CA SER A 52 -6.37 5.66 -18.95
C SER A 52 -6.31 6.10 -17.48
N VAL A 53 -7.14 7.09 -17.16
CA VAL A 53 -7.32 7.63 -15.80
C VAL A 53 -7.81 6.56 -14.81
N LEU A 54 -8.43 5.48 -15.30
CA LEU A 54 -8.90 4.37 -14.47
C LEU A 54 -7.86 3.26 -14.31
N GLU A 55 -7.03 3.00 -15.33
CA GLU A 55 -6.02 1.94 -15.27
C GLU A 55 -4.95 2.22 -14.21
N VAL A 56 -4.52 3.47 -14.04
CA VAL A 56 -3.46 3.81 -13.09
C VAL A 56 -3.91 3.60 -11.63
N PRO A 57 -5.07 4.11 -11.17
CA PRO A 57 -5.58 3.82 -9.83
C PRO A 57 -5.89 2.34 -9.60
N LEU A 58 -6.37 1.63 -10.61
CA LEU A 58 -6.60 0.18 -10.50
C LEU A 58 -5.29 -0.59 -10.34
N MET A 59 -4.29 -0.25 -11.15
CA MET A 59 -2.96 -0.87 -11.06
C MET A 59 -2.34 -0.63 -9.68
N THR A 60 -2.34 0.62 -9.20
CA THR A 60 -1.72 0.95 -7.91
C THR A 60 -2.52 0.42 -6.73
N GLY A 61 -3.85 0.42 -6.82
CA GLY A 61 -4.74 -0.12 -5.80
C GLY A 61 -4.66 -1.65 -5.66
N LEU A 62 -4.45 -2.38 -6.77
CA LEU A 62 -4.33 -3.84 -6.77
C LEU A 62 -2.91 -4.32 -6.47
N ASN A 63 -1.88 -3.63 -6.96
CA ASN A 63 -0.49 -4.07 -6.83
C ASN A 63 0.17 -3.60 -5.52
N PHE A 64 -0.09 -2.35 -5.12
CA PHE A 64 0.44 -1.73 -3.90
C PHE A 64 1.94 -2.02 -3.64
N ALA A 65 2.76 -1.96 -4.68
CA ALA A 65 4.15 -2.46 -4.63
C ALA A 65 5.21 -1.35 -4.80
N GLY A 66 4.81 -0.15 -5.21
CA GLY A 66 5.67 1.02 -5.38
C GLY A 66 6.61 0.86 -6.57
N GLY A 67 7.81 0.31 -6.32
CA GLY A 67 8.89 0.26 -7.29
C GLY A 67 8.58 -0.56 -8.55
N SER A 68 7.84 -1.67 -8.40
CA SER A 68 7.46 -2.50 -9.55
C SER A 68 6.39 -1.87 -10.44
N GLU A 69 5.65 -0.85 -9.97
CA GLU A 69 4.65 -0.16 -10.80
C GLU A 69 5.32 0.72 -11.87
N PHE A 70 6.45 1.35 -11.54
CA PHE A 70 7.29 2.01 -12.55
C PHE A 70 7.80 1.03 -13.60
N ALA A 71 8.29 -0.13 -13.17
CA ALA A 71 8.72 -1.17 -14.10
C ALA A 71 7.56 -1.67 -14.97
N ALA A 72 6.39 -1.93 -14.38
CA ALA A 72 5.21 -2.39 -15.10
C ALA A 72 4.77 -1.39 -16.18
N ILE A 73 4.68 -0.09 -15.85
CA ILE A 73 4.37 0.96 -16.84
C ILE A 73 5.45 1.02 -17.93
N GLN A 74 6.73 0.89 -17.56
CA GLN A 74 7.82 0.94 -18.53
C GLN A 74 7.86 -0.26 -19.48
N LEU A 75 7.32 -1.41 -19.06
CA LEU A 75 7.16 -2.59 -19.91
C LEU A 75 5.76 -2.66 -20.58
N TRP A 76 4.87 -1.73 -20.27
CA TRP A 76 3.50 -1.73 -20.78
C TRP A 76 3.48 -1.54 -22.30
N THR A 77 2.79 -2.46 -22.97
CA THR A 77 2.67 -2.61 -24.43
C THR A 77 1.25 -3.05 -24.76
N SER A 78 0.84 -2.88 -26.02
CA SER A 78 -0.47 -3.32 -26.51
C SER A 78 -0.28 -4.31 -27.67
N PRO A 79 -0.48 -5.63 -27.46
CA PRO A 79 -0.91 -6.29 -26.22
C PRO A 79 0.22 -6.41 -25.17
N PRO A 80 -0.10 -6.50 -23.87
CA PRO A 80 0.90 -6.54 -22.81
C PRO A 80 1.59 -7.91 -22.71
N HIS A 81 2.92 -7.89 -22.55
CA HIS A 81 3.71 -9.07 -22.24
C HIS A 81 3.58 -9.47 -20.75
N VAL A 82 2.44 -10.05 -20.38
CA VAL A 82 2.07 -10.33 -18.98
C VAL A 82 3.13 -11.13 -18.22
N LEU A 83 3.70 -12.20 -18.81
CA LEU A 83 4.72 -13.01 -18.15
C LEU A 83 6.00 -12.21 -17.84
N LEU A 84 6.40 -11.33 -18.75
CA LEU A 84 7.59 -10.49 -18.55
C LEU A 84 7.34 -9.45 -17.46
N ILE A 85 6.17 -8.80 -17.47
CA ILE A 85 5.77 -7.86 -16.40
C ILE A 85 5.73 -8.57 -15.05
N ALA A 86 5.16 -9.77 -14.98
CA ALA A 86 5.10 -10.57 -13.77
C ALA A 86 6.51 -10.97 -13.26
N ALA A 87 7.39 -11.44 -14.14
CA ALA A 87 8.75 -11.82 -13.80
C ALA A 87 9.56 -10.62 -13.27
N ILE A 88 9.47 -9.46 -13.91
CA ILE A 88 10.14 -8.23 -13.46
C ILE A 88 9.53 -7.74 -12.14
N THR A 89 8.21 -7.81 -11.99
CA THR A 89 7.54 -7.44 -10.74
C THR A 89 7.99 -8.33 -9.58
N LEU A 90 8.07 -9.64 -9.79
CA LEU A 90 8.59 -10.60 -8.82
C LEU A 90 10.05 -10.30 -8.48
N LEU A 91 10.87 -10.04 -9.50
CA LEU A 91 12.28 -9.71 -9.32
C LEU A 91 12.47 -8.44 -8.49
N VAL A 92 11.75 -7.36 -8.79
CA VAL A 92 11.82 -6.11 -8.00
C VAL A 92 11.32 -6.33 -6.56
N ASN A 93 10.26 -7.12 -6.39
CA ASN A 93 9.69 -7.42 -5.07
C ASN A 93 10.50 -8.44 -4.25
N SER A 94 11.45 -9.15 -4.85
CA SER A 94 12.37 -10.03 -4.13
C SER A 94 13.17 -9.32 -3.02
N ARG A 95 13.15 -7.97 -3.00
CA ARG A 95 13.56 -7.14 -1.86
C ARG A 95 12.97 -7.62 -0.52
N HIS A 96 11.77 -8.20 -0.52
CA HIS A 96 11.15 -8.73 0.71
C HIS A 96 11.89 -9.97 1.24
N PHE A 97 12.48 -10.80 0.37
CA PHE A 97 13.34 -11.90 0.82
C PHE A 97 14.61 -11.37 1.48
N LEU A 98 15.22 -10.33 0.89
CA LEU A 98 16.41 -9.68 1.46
C LEU A 98 16.09 -8.98 2.78
N MET A 99 14.97 -8.26 2.86
CA MET A 99 14.49 -7.64 4.10
C MET A 99 14.23 -8.71 5.19
N GLY A 100 13.59 -9.82 4.82
CA GLY A 100 13.37 -10.95 5.74
C GLY A 100 14.68 -11.56 6.22
N ALA A 101 15.64 -11.79 5.32
CA ALA A 101 16.96 -12.30 5.66
C ALA A 101 17.76 -11.33 6.54
N ALA A 102 17.67 -10.03 6.27
CA ALA A 102 18.31 -8.99 7.08
C ALA A 102 17.66 -8.85 8.47
N LEU A 103 16.36 -9.08 8.57
CA LEU A 103 15.62 -9.05 9.84
C LEU A 103 15.85 -10.33 10.68
N ALA A 104 16.13 -11.46 10.04
CA ALA A 104 16.23 -12.77 10.70
C ALA A 104 17.16 -12.81 11.93
N PRO A 105 18.36 -12.19 11.95
CA PRO A 105 19.22 -12.16 13.13
C PRO A 105 18.59 -11.43 14.31
N PHE A 106 17.80 -10.38 14.05
CA PHE A 106 17.21 -9.54 15.09
C PHE A 106 16.01 -10.18 15.76
N ILE A 107 15.30 -11.09 15.08
CA ILE A 107 14.10 -11.74 15.62
C ILE A 107 14.35 -13.14 16.17
N ARG A 108 15.57 -13.66 16.04
CA ARG A 108 15.93 -15.05 16.42
C ARG A 108 15.77 -15.34 17.92
N HIS A 109 15.77 -14.31 18.76
CA HIS A 109 15.63 -14.43 20.22
C HIS A 109 14.16 -14.50 20.69
N LEU A 110 13.19 -14.29 19.79
CA LEU A 110 11.78 -14.38 20.11
C LEU A 110 11.33 -15.86 20.19
N PRO A 111 10.42 -16.21 21.13
CA PRO A 111 9.83 -17.54 21.18
C PRO A 111 9.08 -17.85 19.87
N LYS A 112 9.17 -19.10 19.43
CA LYS A 112 8.51 -19.59 18.20
C LYS A 112 7.02 -19.78 18.40
#